data_AF-A0A914E5G5-F1
#
_entry.id   AF-A0A914E5G5-F1
#
_cell.length_a   1.000
_cell.length_b   1.000
_cell.length_c   1.000
_cell.angle_alpha   90.00
_cell.angle_beta   90.00
_cell.angle_gamma   90.00
#
_symmetry.space_group_name_H-M   'P 1'
#
loop_
_entity.id
_entity.type
_entity.pdbx_description
1 polymer ?
#
loop_
_entity_poly.entity_id
_entity_poly.type
_entity_poly.pdbx_seq_one_letter_code
_entity_poly.pdbx_strand_id
1 'polypeptide(L)'
;MNQIGLSPNLLPIPNTIIEQDAQPGIVDGLLGLGLQQDNDYEYIGNNLPILVNAYNQGVVDRPIYTIYLKKSIQKGDAGVITYGGVDSTNCGSVIAYQPLADYKNYIIAFSGISYGSYANSSTYTTLVDSTSRYIGGPPSVIANMAKVVGATPNEA
;
A
#
# COMPACT_ATOMS: atom_id res chain seq x y z
N MET A 1 36.56 10.02 -4.07
CA MET A 1 35.12 9.69 -4.09
C MET A 1 34.55 10.09 -2.75
N ASN A 2 33.91 11.26 -2.68
CA ASN A 2 33.34 11.77 -1.43
C ASN A 2 32.07 10.98 -1.13
N GLN A 3 32.10 10.21 -0.05
CA GLN A 3 30.91 9.68 0.60
C GLN A 3 30.02 10.89 0.94
N ILE A 4 28.88 11.00 0.27
CA ILE A 4 27.84 11.96 0.61
C ILE A 4 27.52 11.68 2.08
N GLY A 5 27.69 12.68 2.95
CA GLY A 5 27.63 12.52 4.40
C GLY A 5 26.34 11.85 4.83
N LEU A 6 26.40 10.55 5.09
CA LEU A 6 25.26 9.81 5.59
C LEU A 6 25.07 10.21 7.05
N SER A 7 23.92 10.82 7.37
CA SER A 7 23.51 11.01 8.76
C SER A 7 23.53 9.66 9.47
N PRO A 8 23.96 9.59 10.75
CA PRO A 8 24.05 8.35 11.51
C PRO A 8 22.68 7.63 11.66
N ASN A 9 21.58 8.30 11.32
CA ASN A 9 20.22 7.75 11.34
C ASN A 9 19.73 7.25 9.97
N LEU A 10 20.59 7.18 8.95
CA LEU A 10 20.20 6.65 7.65
C LEU A 10 20.33 5.12 7.64
N LEU A 11 19.34 4.46 7.04
CA LEU A 11 19.37 3.05 6.69
C LEU A 11 19.65 2.94 5.19
N PRO A 12 20.93 2.96 4.76
CA PRO A 12 21.25 2.85 3.34
C PRO A 12 20.87 1.45 2.86
N ILE A 13 20.21 1.39 1.70
CA ILE A 13 19.95 0.15 0.97
C ILE A 13 20.68 0.26 -0.37
N PRO A 14 22.00 -0.06 -0.42
CA PRO A 14 22.79 -0.05 -1.64
C PRO A 14 22.13 -0.80 -2.79
N ASN A 15 22.46 -0.40 -4.02
CA ASN A 15 21.99 -1.01 -5.26
C ASN A 15 20.45 -1.02 -5.40
N THR A 16 19.75 -0.10 -4.71
CA THR A 16 18.34 0.16 -4.96
C THR A 16 18.20 0.93 -6.27
N ILE A 17 17.38 0.41 -7.17
CA ILE A 17 17.07 1.06 -8.44
C ILE A 17 15.92 2.03 -8.21
N ILE A 18 16.13 3.27 -8.64
CA ILE A 18 15.16 4.37 -8.57
C ILE A 18 15.05 4.91 -9.98
N GLU A 19 13.82 5.00 -10.48
CA GLU A 19 13.55 5.64 -11.77
C GLU A 19 13.34 7.14 -11.54
N GLN A 20 13.90 7.95 -12.42
CA GLN A 20 13.62 9.38 -12.47
C GLN A 20 12.72 9.65 -13.67
N ASP A 21 11.47 10.01 -13.40
CA ASP A 21 10.62 10.59 -14.42
C ASP A 21 11.05 12.05 -14.66
N ALA A 22 11.41 12.36 -15.90
CA ALA A 22 11.86 13.69 -16.31
C ALA A 22 10.69 14.63 -16.64
N GLN A 23 9.46 14.12 -16.67
CA GLN A 23 8.27 14.94 -16.89
C GLN A 23 7.75 15.52 -15.57
N PRO A 24 7.29 16.78 -15.55
CA PRO A 24 6.63 17.34 -14.38
C PRO A 24 5.33 16.57 -14.12
N GLY A 25 5.37 15.67 -13.15
CA GLY A 25 4.22 14.88 -12.70
C GLY A 25 3.29 15.66 -11.78
N ILE A 26 2.07 15.13 -11.58
CA ILE A 26 1.09 15.60 -10.59
C ILE A 26 1.43 15.16 -9.15
N VAL A 27 2.54 14.45 -8.94
CA VAL A 27 3.00 13.90 -7.66
C VAL A 27 4.48 14.21 -7.42
N ASP A 28 4.86 14.38 -6.16
CA ASP A 28 6.25 14.65 -5.75
C ASP A 28 7.20 13.44 -5.91
N GLY A 29 6.63 12.26 -6.17
CA GLY A 29 7.31 10.98 -6.30
C GLY A 29 6.48 9.83 -5.70
N LEU A 30 6.76 8.60 -6.11
CA LEU A 30 6.09 7.40 -5.60
C LEU A 30 7.11 6.39 -5.10
N LEU A 31 6.97 5.96 -3.84
CA LEU A 31 7.72 4.84 -3.29
C LEU A 31 6.88 3.57 -3.37
N GLY A 32 7.09 2.78 -4.42
CA GLY A 32 6.41 1.50 -4.60
C GLY A 32 6.88 0.43 -3.62
N LEU A 33 5.94 -0.16 -2.87
CA LEU A 33 6.18 -1.31 -1.97
C LEU A 33 5.47 -2.59 -2.46
N GLY A 34 5.29 -2.66 -3.78
CA GLY A 34 4.71 -3.81 -4.49
C GLY A 34 5.48 -5.11 -4.28
N LEU A 35 4.82 -6.21 -4.59
CA LEU A 35 5.46 -7.52 -4.64
C LEU A 35 6.47 -7.59 -5.79
N GLN A 36 7.47 -8.46 -5.66
CA GLN A 36 8.35 -8.75 -6.79
C GLN A 36 7.52 -9.45 -7.86
N GLN A 37 7.42 -8.82 -9.04
CA GLN A 37 6.81 -9.45 -10.20
C GLN A 37 7.89 -10.18 -11.00
N ASP A 38 7.52 -11.31 -11.60
CA ASP A 38 8.37 -12.01 -12.55
C ASP A 38 8.63 -11.07 -13.74
N ASN A 39 9.82 -10.46 -13.77
CA ASN A 39 10.66 -9.96 -14.88
C ASN A 39 10.01 -9.44 -16.19
N ASP A 40 8.72 -9.08 -16.22
CA ASP A 40 8.03 -8.59 -17.42
C ASP A 40 8.52 -7.19 -17.83
N TYR A 41 9.34 -6.55 -17.00
CA TYR A 41 10.18 -5.42 -17.38
C TYR A 41 11.58 -5.94 -17.74
N GLU A 42 11.83 -6.01 -19.05
CA GLU A 42 13.11 -6.19 -19.73
C GLU A 42 14.08 -5.01 -19.46
N TYR A 43 14.20 -4.60 -18.20
CA TYR A 43 14.96 -3.44 -17.74
C TYR A 43 16.06 -3.91 -16.79
N ILE A 44 17.22 -4.23 -17.37
CA ILE A 44 18.57 -4.11 -16.79
C ILE A 44 18.67 -4.45 -15.29
N GLY A 45 18.66 -5.75 -14.98
CA GLY A 45 19.10 -6.28 -13.69
C GLY A 45 18.00 -6.97 -12.89
N ASN A 46 18.42 -7.71 -11.86
CA ASN A 46 17.51 -8.29 -10.88
C ASN A 46 16.90 -7.17 -10.03
N ASN A 47 15.87 -6.49 -10.56
CA ASN A 47 15.21 -5.35 -9.90
C ASN A 47 14.39 -5.85 -8.72
N LEU A 48 15.04 -6.03 -7.58
CA LEU A 48 14.37 -6.39 -6.34
C LEU A 48 13.56 -5.19 -5.83
N PRO A 49 12.30 -5.39 -5.40
CA PRO A 49 11.59 -4.38 -4.65
C PRO A 49 12.42 -3.91 -3.46
N ILE A 50 12.37 -2.63 -3.13
CA ILE A 50 13.24 -2.01 -2.12
C ILE A 50 13.24 -2.76 -0.78
N LEU A 51 12.09 -3.25 -0.34
CA LEU A 51 11.97 -3.99 0.92
C LEU A 51 12.61 -5.38 0.85
N VAL A 52 12.50 -6.06 -0.31
CA VAL A 52 13.16 -7.35 -0.53
C VAL A 52 14.68 -7.16 -0.57
N ASN A 53 15.15 -6.10 -1.24
CA ASN A 53 16.56 -5.74 -1.26
C ASN A 53 17.09 -5.43 0.16
N ALA A 54 16.34 -4.65 0.95
CA ALA A 54 16.68 -4.33 2.33
C ALA A 54 16.77 -5.58 3.21
N TYR A 55 15.82 -6.51 3.06
CA TYR A 55 15.81 -7.78 3.79
C TYR A 55 17.01 -8.66 3.41
N ASN A 56 17.30 -8.80 2.12
CA ASN A 56 18.45 -9.59 1.64
C ASN A 56 19.80 -9.03 2.12
N GLN A 57 19.88 -7.72 2.37
CA GLN A 57 21.07 -7.06 2.92
C GLN A 57 21.09 -7.02 4.46
N GLY A 58 20.08 -7.56 5.14
CA GLY A 58 20.00 -7.55 6.60
C GLY A 58 19.73 -6.17 7.21
N VAL A 59 19.24 -5.20 6.42
CA VAL A 59 18.87 -3.86 6.89
C VAL A 59 17.57 -3.90 7.69
N VAL A 60 16.67 -4.84 7.36
CA VAL A 60 15.43 -5.10 8.09
C VAL A 60 15.33 -6.57 8.45
N ASP A 61 14.70 -6.88 9.58
CA ASP A 61 14.61 -8.25 10.10
C ASP A 61 13.71 -9.17 9.26
N ARG A 62 12.72 -8.59 8.56
CA ARG A 62 11.69 -9.32 7.80
C ARG A 62 11.25 -8.56 6.55
N PRO A 63 10.86 -9.24 5.46
CA PRO A 63 10.33 -8.58 4.26
C PRO A 63 8.84 -8.23 4.43
N ILE A 64 8.49 -7.55 5.52
CA ILE A 64 7.13 -7.09 5.81
C ILE A 64 7.14 -5.58 6.11
N TYR A 65 6.00 -4.94 5.86
CA TYR A 65 5.77 -3.57 6.30
C TYR A 65 4.35 -3.43 6.83
N THR A 66 4.17 -2.48 7.73
CA THR A 66 2.87 -2.12 8.32
C THR A 66 2.60 -0.64 8.07
N ILE A 67 1.40 -0.31 7.62
CA ILE A 67 0.98 1.08 7.41
C ILE A 67 -0.14 1.40 8.41
N TYR A 68 0.11 2.40 9.26
CA TYR A 68 -0.88 3.03 10.11
C TYR A 68 -1.27 4.38 9.51
N LEU A 69 -2.47 4.46 8.92
CA LEU A 69 -3.03 5.71 8.43
C LEU A 69 -3.79 6.40 9.58
N LYS A 70 -3.19 7.43 10.17
CA LYS A 70 -3.80 8.20 11.25
C LYS A 70 -4.92 9.09 10.71
N LYS A 71 -6.08 9.05 11.36
CA LYS A 71 -7.15 10.03 11.12
C LYS A 71 -6.75 11.37 11.77
N SER A 72 -6.18 12.27 10.97
CA SER A 72 -5.88 13.63 11.42
C SER A 72 -6.07 14.66 10.31
N ILE A 73 -6.45 15.87 10.71
CA ILE A 73 -6.51 17.06 9.85
C ILE A 73 -5.45 18.09 10.26
N GLN A 74 -4.66 17.81 11.30
CA GLN A 74 -3.65 18.72 11.82
C GLN A 74 -2.31 18.48 11.14
N LYS A 75 -1.68 19.57 10.71
CA LYS A 75 -0.34 19.53 10.13
C LYS A 75 0.66 19.05 11.18
N GLY A 76 1.47 18.05 10.83
CA GLY A 76 2.47 17.45 11.73
C GLY A 76 1.98 16.22 12.50
N ASP A 77 0.68 15.90 12.42
CA ASP A 77 0.10 14.70 13.02
C ASP A 77 -0.12 13.63 11.94
N ALA A 78 0.94 12.87 11.65
CA ALA A 78 0.98 11.91 10.53
C ALA A 78 0.73 10.46 10.99
N GLY A 79 0.45 9.61 10.00
CA GLY A 79 0.53 8.16 10.17
C GLY A 79 1.97 7.65 10.32
N VAL A 80 2.11 6.33 10.43
CA VAL A 80 3.41 5.66 10.57
C VAL A 80 3.50 4.53 9.56
N ILE A 81 4.69 4.36 8.97
CA ILE A 81 5.05 3.15 8.26
C ILE A 81 6.20 2.46 9.00
N THR A 82 6.04 1.17 9.27
CA THR A 82 7.05 0.33 9.90
C THR A 82 7.57 -0.66 8.87
N TYR A 83 8.86 -0.64 8.60
CA TYR A 83 9.54 -1.63 7.76
C TYR A 83 10.18 -2.70 8.65
N GLY A 84 10.19 -3.95 8.22
CA GLY A 84 10.83 -5.03 8.98
C GLY A 84 9.98 -5.68 10.06
N GLY A 85 8.77 -5.19 10.32
CA GLY A 85 8.00 -5.59 11.48
C GLY A 85 6.51 -5.33 11.40
N VAL A 86 5.79 -5.95 12.34
CA VAL A 86 4.39 -5.66 12.64
C VAL A 86 4.36 -4.55 13.69
N ASP A 87 3.62 -3.48 13.42
CA ASP A 87 3.43 -2.39 14.38
C ASP A 87 2.29 -2.70 15.37
N SER A 88 2.62 -3.37 16.47
CA SER A 88 1.64 -3.63 17.53
C SER A 88 1.32 -2.41 18.39
N THR A 89 2.08 -1.32 18.26
CA THR A 89 1.89 -0.09 19.04
C THR A 89 0.76 0.76 18.45
N ASN A 90 0.79 0.98 17.14
CA ASN A 90 -0.22 1.80 16.46
C ASN A 90 -1.38 0.96 15.88
N CYS A 91 -1.11 -0.25 15.37
CA CYS A 91 -2.15 -1.11 14.75
C CYS A 91 -2.75 -2.16 15.70
N GLY A 92 -2.17 -2.37 16.88
CA GLY A 92 -2.62 -3.39 17.84
C GLY A 92 -2.25 -4.82 17.43
N SER A 93 -2.90 -5.81 18.03
CA SER A 93 -2.66 -7.23 17.74
C SER A 93 -3.13 -7.63 16.34
N VAL A 94 -2.37 -8.50 15.66
CA VAL A 94 -2.80 -9.10 14.40
C VAL A 94 -4.07 -9.94 14.63
N ILE A 95 -5.14 -9.61 13.92
CA ILE A 95 -6.43 -10.29 14.05
C ILE A 95 -6.62 -11.44 13.04
N ALA A 96 -5.94 -11.38 11.90
CA ALA A 96 -6.06 -12.38 10.83
C ALA A 96 -4.90 -12.26 9.83
N TYR A 97 -4.66 -13.35 9.09
CA TYR A 97 -3.88 -13.36 7.85
C TYR A 97 -4.81 -13.74 6.70
N GLN A 98 -4.76 -12.98 5.61
CA GLN A 98 -5.55 -13.24 4.41
C GLN A 98 -4.61 -13.66 3.28
N PRO A 99 -4.79 -14.85 2.67
CA PRO A 99 -4.05 -15.21 1.48
C PRO A 99 -4.35 -14.25 0.33
N LEU A 100 -3.32 -13.96 -0.46
CA LEU A 100 -3.47 -13.20 -1.69
C LEU A 100 -4.26 -14.03 -2.71
N ALA A 101 -5.17 -13.36 -3.41
CA ALA A 101 -5.88 -13.92 -4.56
C ALA A 101 -5.06 -13.80 -5.87
N ASP A 102 -4.01 -12.96 -5.86
CA ASP A 102 -3.09 -12.72 -6.98
C ASP A 102 -1.65 -12.67 -6.45
N TYR A 103 -0.70 -13.29 -7.14
CA TYR A 103 0.71 -13.37 -6.69
C TYR A 103 1.54 -12.14 -7.08
N LYS A 104 1.03 -11.28 -7.98
CA LYS A 104 1.72 -10.08 -8.48
C LYS A 104 1.29 -8.80 -7.76
N ASN A 105 0.14 -8.82 -7.07
CA ASN A 105 -0.49 -7.63 -6.46
C ASN A 105 -1.06 -7.94 -5.07
N TYR A 106 -1.25 -6.89 -4.26
CA TYR A 106 -1.94 -6.99 -2.96
C TYR A 106 -3.45 -7.12 -3.12
N ILE A 107 -3.90 -8.15 -3.86
CA ILE A 107 -5.31 -8.44 -4.07
C ILE A 107 -5.72 -9.53 -3.08
N ILE A 108 -6.80 -9.27 -2.33
CA ILE A 108 -7.37 -10.22 -1.36
C ILE A 108 -8.82 -10.53 -1.69
N ALA A 109 -9.28 -11.73 -1.30
CA ALA A 109 -10.69 -12.10 -1.35
C ALA A 109 -11.37 -11.87 0.02
N PHE A 110 -12.66 -11.52 0.00
CA PHE A 110 -13.47 -11.35 1.21
C PHE A 110 -14.95 -11.69 0.93
N SER A 111 -15.70 -12.06 1.98
CA SER A 111 -17.00 -12.75 1.87
C SER A 111 -18.23 -11.86 1.94
N GLY A 112 -18.07 -10.54 1.87
CA GLY A 112 -19.24 -9.65 1.84
C GLY A 112 -18.94 -8.19 2.11
N ILE A 113 -19.92 -7.35 1.78
CA ILE A 113 -19.92 -5.91 1.99
C ILE A 113 -21.18 -5.56 2.75
N SER A 114 -21.07 -4.72 3.78
CA SER A 114 -22.23 -4.18 4.48
C SER A 114 -22.00 -2.73 4.89
N TYR A 115 -23.08 -1.96 4.87
CA TYR A 115 -23.12 -0.60 5.35
C TYR A 115 -24.56 -0.21 5.71
N GLY A 116 -24.79 0.23 6.96
CA GLY A 116 -26.13 0.54 7.45
C GLY A 116 -27.08 -0.64 7.28
N SER A 117 -28.20 -0.44 6.58
CA SER A 117 -29.18 -1.49 6.27
C SER A 117 -28.84 -2.33 5.03
N TYR A 118 -27.82 -1.96 4.25
CA TYR A 118 -27.38 -2.73 3.10
C TYR A 118 -26.39 -3.82 3.52
N ALA A 119 -26.62 -5.04 3.06
CA ALA A 119 -25.70 -6.16 3.22
C ALA A 119 -25.71 -7.04 1.96
N ASN A 120 -24.53 -7.52 1.58
CA ASN A 120 -24.34 -8.44 0.47
C ASN A 120 -23.25 -9.45 0.85
N SER A 121 -23.62 -10.73 0.90
CA SER A 121 -22.75 -11.84 1.29
C SER A 121 -22.07 -12.53 0.09
N SER A 122 -21.97 -11.84 -1.04
CA SER A 122 -21.19 -12.33 -2.19
C SER A 122 -19.70 -12.21 -1.91
N THR A 123 -18.92 -13.11 -2.48
CA THR A 123 -17.46 -13.03 -2.45
C THR A 123 -16.97 -12.00 -3.47
N TYR A 124 -16.01 -11.17 -3.06
CA TYR A 124 -15.35 -10.18 -3.90
C TYR A 124 -13.83 -10.30 -3.75
N THR A 125 -13.11 -9.78 -4.73
CA THR A 125 -11.69 -9.46 -4.61
C THR A 125 -11.50 -7.95 -4.58
N THR A 126 -10.46 -7.49 -3.89
CA THR A 126 -10.10 -6.07 -3.84
C THR A 126 -8.60 -5.90 -3.80
N LEU A 127 -8.12 -4.81 -4.42
CA LEU A 127 -6.76 -4.33 -4.26
C LEU A 127 -6.64 -3.57 -2.93
N VAL A 128 -5.62 -3.88 -2.15
CA VAL A 128 -5.22 -3.11 -0.96
C VAL A 128 -4.21 -2.06 -1.41
N ASP A 129 -4.68 -0.81 -1.57
CA ASP A 129 -3.89 0.29 -2.12
C ASP A 129 -3.90 1.50 -1.18
N SER A 130 -2.70 1.86 -0.69
CA SER A 130 -2.50 3.03 0.19
C SER A 130 -2.47 4.37 -0.56
N THR A 131 -2.38 4.35 -1.89
CA THR A 131 -2.31 5.55 -2.74
C THR A 131 -3.69 6.04 -3.18
N SER A 132 -4.71 5.19 -3.06
CA SER A 132 -6.10 5.52 -3.40
C SER A 132 -6.75 6.43 -2.36
N ARG A 133 -7.36 7.53 -2.84
CA ARG A 133 -8.07 8.51 -2.00
C ARG A 133 -9.47 8.03 -1.55
N TYR A 134 -10.06 7.09 -2.28
CA TYR A 134 -11.42 6.60 -2.05
C TYR A 134 -11.45 5.08 -2.10
N ILE A 135 -12.44 4.49 -1.41
CA ILE A 135 -12.78 3.07 -1.55
C ILE A 135 -13.72 2.94 -2.75
N GLY A 136 -13.25 2.28 -3.79
CA GLY A 136 -14.05 1.92 -4.97
C GLY A 136 -14.77 0.58 -4.79
N GLY A 137 -15.77 0.33 -5.62
CA GLY A 137 -16.46 -0.96 -5.65
C GLY A 137 -17.41 -1.12 -6.83
N PRO A 138 -18.04 -2.29 -6.99
CA PRO A 138 -18.96 -2.54 -8.09
C PRO A 138 -20.11 -1.52 -8.11
N PRO A 139 -20.51 -0.98 -9.28
CA PRO A 139 -21.49 0.09 -9.38
C PRO A 139 -22.80 -0.19 -8.64
N SER A 140 -23.33 -1.41 -8.71
CA SER A 140 -24.57 -1.80 -8.03
C SER A 140 -24.45 -1.81 -6.51
N VAL A 141 -23.29 -2.22 -5.98
CA VAL A 141 -23.01 -2.22 -4.54
C VAL A 141 -22.93 -0.79 -4.04
N ILE A 142 -22.14 0.06 -4.70
CA ILE A 142 -22.00 1.49 -4.35
C ILE A 142 -23.34 2.21 -4.43
N ALA A 143 -24.12 2.01 -5.51
CA ALA A 143 -25.42 2.65 -5.67
C ALA A 143 -26.42 2.26 -4.57
N ASN A 144 -26.41 1.00 -4.12
CA ASN A 144 -27.28 0.58 -3.03
C ASN A 144 -26.83 1.12 -1.67
N MET A 145 -25.53 1.20 -1.41
CA MET A 145 -25.02 1.86 -0.20
C MET A 145 -25.31 3.38 -0.21
N ALA A 146 -25.21 4.04 -1.36
CA ALA A 146 -25.54 5.46 -1.52
C ALA A 146 -27.00 5.75 -1.15
N LYS A 147 -27.94 4.88 -1.55
CA LYS A 147 -29.36 4.99 -1.18
C LYS A 147 -29.58 4.93 0.34
N VAL A 148 -28.80 4.13 1.07
CA VAL A 148 -28.91 4.02 2.54
C VAL A 148 -28.66 5.36 3.24
N VAL A 149 -27.78 6.20 2.67
CA VAL A 149 -27.45 7.52 3.22
C VAL A 149 -28.16 8.67 2.50
N GLY A 150 -29.07 8.38 1.58
CA GLY A 150 -29.77 9.40 0.78
C GLY A 150 -28.86 10.17 -0.20
N ALA A 151 -27.70 9.61 -0.55
CA ALA A 151 -26.80 10.23 -1.52
C ALA A 151 -27.33 10.04 -2.95
N THR A 152 -27.16 11.08 -3.76
CA THR A 152 -27.46 11.06 -5.20
C THR A 152 -26.16 11.18 -5.99
N PRO A 153 -26.06 10.59 -7.19
CA PRO A 153 -24.97 10.88 -8.09
C PRO A 153 -24.89 12.39 -8.35
N ASN A 154 -23.69 12.95 -8.37
CA ASN A 154 -23.51 14.24 -9.01
C ASN A 154 -23.75 14.01 -10.50
N GLU A 155 -24.65 14.78 -11.12
CA GLU A 155 -24.86 14.71 -12.57
C GLU A 155 -23.52 14.93 -13.29
N ALA A 156 -23.32 14.16 -14.36
CA ALA A 156 -22.10 14.22 -15.18
C ALA A 156 -22.06 15.46 -16.05
#